data_AF-A0A014MR24-F1
#
_entry.id   AF-A0A014MR24-F1
#
_cell.length_a   1.000
_cell.length_b   1.000
_cell.length_c   1.000
_cell.angle_alpha   90.00
_cell.angle_beta   90.00
_cell.angle_gamma   90.00
#
_symmetry.space_group_name_H-M   'P 1'
#
loop_
_entity.id
_entity.type
_entity.pdbx_description
1 polymer ?
#
loop_
_entity_poly.entity_id
_entity_poly.type
_entity_poly.pdbx_seq_one_letter_code
_entity_poly.pdbx_strand_id
1 'polypeptide(L)'
;MASANFRRAATVIRDRARANRSEARARRSAATAARRVRTGPRSLATHIIATGAPLDVVSGAADALRTQARKAGVRGRAARIRRTFNGRARRVVTVYRYTAEQVAQIVANYKPRKAEYKVIRAALAAA
;
A
#
# COMPACT_ATOMS: atom_id res chain seq x y z
N MET A 1 28.37 37.17 10.19
CA MET A 1 27.04 36.70 9.70
C MET A 1 27.09 35.54 8.69
N ALA A 2 28.20 35.24 8.00
CA ALA A 2 28.27 34.16 7.00
C ALA A 2 27.96 32.74 7.53
N SER A 3 28.34 32.44 8.79
CA SER A 3 28.17 31.11 9.42
C SER A 3 26.70 30.63 9.53
N ALA A 4 25.72 31.54 9.63
CA ALA A 4 24.31 31.17 9.73
C ALA A 4 23.73 30.69 8.38
N ASN A 5 24.14 31.33 7.28
CA ASN A 5 23.68 30.98 5.93
C ASN A 5 24.22 29.62 5.48
N PHE A 6 25.48 29.30 5.79
CA PHE A 6 26.05 27.97 5.52
C PHE A 6 25.36 26.85 6.31
N ARG A 7 25.01 27.09 7.60
CA ARG A 7 24.24 26.14 8.41
C ARG A 7 22.83 25.90 7.85
N ARG A 8 22.18 26.95 7.35
CA ARG A 8 20.86 26.85 6.70
C ARG A 8 20.94 26.06 5.38
N ALA A 9 21.94 26.31 4.55
CA ALA A 9 22.17 25.57 3.31
C ALA A 9 22.45 24.08 3.56
N ALA A 10 23.31 23.75 4.54
CA ALA A 10 23.61 22.37 4.92
C ALA A 10 22.36 21.62 5.46
N THR A 11 21.45 22.34 6.10
CA THR A 11 20.19 21.78 6.60
C THR A 11 19.23 21.48 5.46
N VAL A 12 19.05 22.43 4.53
CA VAL A 12 18.23 22.23 3.32
C VAL A 12 18.73 21.05 2.49
N ILE A 13 20.04 20.91 2.29
CA ILE A 13 20.62 19.78 1.54
C ILE A 13 20.32 18.45 2.24
N ARG A 14 20.47 18.39 3.58
CA ARG A 14 20.15 17.18 4.36
C ARG A 14 18.68 16.81 4.26
N ASP A 15 17.78 17.78 4.33
CA ASP A 15 16.33 17.54 4.25
C ASP A 15 15.93 17.08 2.86
N ARG A 16 16.47 17.69 1.79
CA ARG A 16 16.31 17.21 0.42
C ARG A 16 16.84 15.79 0.25
N ALA A 17 18.02 15.48 0.77
CA ALA A 17 18.58 14.13 0.71
C ALA A 17 17.76 13.10 1.50
N ARG A 18 17.08 13.52 2.58
CA ARG A 18 16.13 12.67 3.32
C ARG A 18 14.87 12.43 2.50
N ALA A 19 14.27 13.49 1.95
CA ALA A 19 13.08 13.42 1.10
C ALA A 19 13.30 12.52 -0.14
N ASN A 20 14.41 12.74 -0.87
CA ASN A 20 14.77 11.93 -2.03
C ASN A 20 14.94 10.45 -1.67
N ARG A 21 15.55 10.15 -0.52
CA ARG A 21 15.70 8.77 -0.03
C ARG A 21 14.35 8.15 0.35
N SER A 22 13.44 8.89 0.98
CA SER A 22 12.09 8.38 1.28
C SER A 22 11.31 8.07 0.01
N GLU A 23 11.35 8.95 -0.99
CA GLU A 23 10.68 8.71 -2.27
C GLU A 23 11.27 7.51 -3.01
N ALA A 24 12.60 7.41 -3.08
CA ALA A 24 13.26 6.28 -3.72
C ALA A 24 12.94 4.95 -3.02
N ARG A 25 12.71 4.96 -1.70
CA ARG A 25 12.24 3.79 -0.95
C ARG A 25 10.78 3.48 -1.27
N ALA A 26 9.90 4.49 -1.34
CA ALA A 26 8.51 4.32 -1.72
C ALA A 26 8.38 3.69 -3.11
N ARG A 27 9.09 4.22 -4.12
CA ARG A 27 9.11 3.68 -5.49
C ARG A 27 9.58 2.22 -5.53
N ARG A 28 10.68 1.89 -4.85
CA ARG A 28 11.17 0.51 -4.74
C ARG A 28 10.17 -0.43 -4.06
N SER A 29 9.47 0.06 -3.03
CA SER A 29 8.44 -0.72 -2.34
C SER A 29 7.25 -1.04 -3.25
N ALA A 30 6.79 -0.06 -4.04
CA ALA A 30 5.72 -0.22 -5.02
C ALA A 30 6.11 -1.23 -6.11
N ALA A 31 7.31 -1.09 -6.70
CA ALA A 31 7.82 -2.02 -7.70
C ALA A 31 7.95 -3.46 -7.16
N THR A 32 8.44 -3.61 -5.93
CA THR A 32 8.53 -4.91 -5.26
C THR A 32 7.15 -5.51 -4.99
N ALA A 33 6.18 -4.68 -4.57
CA ALA A 33 4.80 -5.10 -4.36
C ALA A 33 4.17 -5.55 -5.68
N ALA A 34 4.31 -4.77 -6.76
CA ALA A 34 3.84 -5.10 -8.10
C ALA A 34 4.39 -6.45 -8.60
N ARG A 35 5.69 -6.68 -8.43
CA ARG A 35 6.27 -8.00 -8.73
C ARG A 35 5.64 -9.12 -7.89
N ARG A 36 5.46 -8.89 -6.59
CA ARG A 36 4.97 -9.91 -5.65
C ARG A 36 3.51 -10.29 -5.87
N VAL A 37 2.66 -9.34 -6.26
CA VAL A 37 1.22 -9.60 -6.52
C VAL A 37 1.04 -10.40 -7.80
N ARG A 38 1.88 -10.19 -8.81
CA ARG A 38 1.90 -11.02 -10.04
C ARG A 38 2.33 -12.46 -9.80
N THR A 39 3.27 -12.67 -8.88
CA THR A 39 3.80 -14.02 -8.61
C THR A 39 2.92 -14.87 -7.69
N GLY A 40 1.85 -14.30 -7.12
CA GLY A 40 0.93 -15.09 -6.30
C GLY A 40 0.14 -14.28 -5.25
N PRO A 41 -0.69 -14.97 -4.44
CA PRO A 41 -1.62 -14.32 -3.54
C PRO A 41 -0.94 -13.45 -2.49
N ARG A 42 -1.41 -12.20 -2.33
CA ARG A 42 -0.91 -11.23 -1.33
C ARG A 42 -2.04 -10.51 -0.62
N SER A 43 -1.72 -9.82 0.48
CA SER A 43 -2.73 -9.04 1.20
C SER A 43 -3.26 -7.89 0.35
N LEU A 44 -4.51 -7.47 0.60
CA LEU A 44 -5.12 -6.30 -0.08
C LEU A 44 -4.25 -5.04 0.03
N ALA A 45 -3.60 -4.82 1.18
CA ALA A 45 -2.67 -3.71 1.34
C ALA A 45 -1.48 -3.79 0.36
N THR A 46 -0.97 -5.00 0.08
CA THR A 46 0.12 -5.17 -0.89
C THR A 46 -0.34 -4.87 -2.32
N HIS A 47 -1.57 -5.26 -2.67
CA HIS A 47 -2.20 -4.91 -3.96
C HIS A 47 -2.36 -3.40 -4.10
N ILE A 48 -2.82 -2.70 -3.06
CA ILE A 48 -2.92 -1.23 -3.07
C ILE A 48 -1.53 -0.56 -3.16
N ILE A 49 -0.52 -1.07 -2.45
CA ILE A 49 0.85 -0.53 -2.57
C ILE A 49 1.40 -0.74 -3.99
N ALA A 50 1.04 -1.84 -4.64
CA ALA A 50 1.46 -2.12 -6.03
C ALA A 50 0.92 -1.08 -7.03
N THR A 51 -0.19 -0.41 -6.74
CA THR A 51 -0.71 0.69 -7.58
C THR A 51 0.04 2.00 -7.39
N GLY A 52 1.00 2.07 -6.46
CA GLY A 52 1.73 3.30 -6.13
C GLY A 52 0.98 4.25 -5.20
N ALA A 53 -0.11 3.81 -4.57
CA ALA A 53 -0.86 4.61 -3.61
C ALA A 53 0.02 5.04 -2.42
N PRO A 54 -0.20 6.26 -1.86
CA PRO A 54 0.57 6.73 -0.72
C PRO A 54 0.21 5.94 0.55
N LEU A 55 1.16 5.80 1.48
CA LEU A 55 1.04 4.85 2.61
C LEU A 55 -0.06 5.21 3.61
N ASP A 56 -0.38 6.50 3.73
CA ASP A 56 -1.42 7.05 4.60
C ASP A 56 -2.83 6.60 4.17
N VAL A 57 -3.08 6.42 2.88
CA VAL A 57 -4.38 5.96 2.37
C VAL A 57 -4.52 4.44 2.32
N VAL A 58 -3.41 3.69 2.33
CA VAL A 58 -3.39 2.23 2.14
C VAL A 58 -4.25 1.51 3.18
N SER A 59 -4.15 1.86 4.47
CA SER A 59 -4.89 1.17 5.52
C SER A 59 -6.40 1.34 5.34
N GLY A 60 -6.85 2.58 5.14
CA GLY A 60 -8.28 2.89 4.97
C GLY A 60 -8.87 2.26 3.71
N ALA A 61 -8.14 2.29 2.59
CA ALA A 61 -8.55 1.60 1.36
C ALA A 61 -8.62 0.08 1.55
N ALA A 62 -7.65 -0.52 2.26
CA ALA A 62 -7.65 -1.95 2.54
C ALA A 62 -8.85 -2.37 3.40
N ASP A 63 -9.23 -1.59 4.42
CA ASP A 63 -10.40 -1.88 5.26
C ASP A 63 -11.72 -1.80 4.48
N ALA A 64 -11.84 -0.81 3.59
CA ALA A 64 -12.97 -0.71 2.68
C ALA A 64 -13.08 -1.95 1.76
N LEU A 65 -11.96 -2.37 1.16
CA LEU A 65 -11.93 -3.57 0.32
C LEU A 65 -12.21 -4.86 1.11
N ARG A 66 -11.75 -4.97 2.36
CA ARG A 66 -12.12 -6.12 3.24
C ARG A 66 -13.63 -6.20 3.44
N THR A 67 -14.28 -5.05 3.61
CA THR A 67 -15.73 -4.98 3.76
C THR A 67 -16.43 -5.40 2.47
N GLN A 68 -15.93 -4.96 1.32
CA GLN A 68 -16.47 -5.39 0.01
C GLN A 68 -16.23 -6.87 -0.26
N ALA A 69 -15.08 -7.41 0.13
CA ALA A 69 -14.79 -8.84 -0.01
C ALA A 69 -15.80 -9.70 0.76
N ARG A 70 -16.17 -9.28 1.98
CA ARG A 70 -17.22 -9.94 2.76
C ARG A 70 -18.58 -9.89 2.06
N LYS A 71 -18.96 -8.72 1.52
CA LYS A 71 -20.23 -8.54 0.79
C LYS A 71 -20.29 -9.35 -0.50
N ALA A 72 -19.18 -9.44 -1.22
CA ALA A 72 -19.05 -10.20 -2.45
C ALA A 72 -18.84 -11.71 -2.23
N GLY A 73 -18.74 -12.16 -0.97
CA GLY A 73 -18.46 -13.57 -0.65
C GLY A 73 -17.04 -14.04 -1.01
N VAL A 74 -16.14 -13.14 -1.40
CA VAL A 74 -14.78 -13.47 -1.83
C VAL A 74 -13.91 -13.73 -0.60
N ARG A 75 -13.47 -14.99 -0.43
CA ARG A 75 -12.60 -15.41 0.67
C ARG A 75 -11.17 -15.60 0.17
N GLY A 76 -10.25 -14.86 0.77
CA GLY A 76 -8.82 -15.04 0.53
C GLY A 76 -8.26 -16.28 1.23
N ARG A 77 -7.04 -16.68 0.86
CA ARG A 77 -6.29 -17.74 1.55
C ARG A 77 -5.75 -17.24 2.89
N ALA A 78 -6.07 -17.94 3.97
CA ALA A 78 -5.53 -17.63 5.29
C ALA A 78 -4.00 -17.87 5.34
N ALA A 79 -3.29 -16.97 6.00
CA ALA A 79 -1.86 -17.07 6.27
C ALA A 79 -1.55 -16.51 7.66
N ARG A 80 -0.63 -17.14 8.38
CA ARG A 80 -0.17 -16.69 9.69
C ARG A 80 1.10 -15.84 9.53
N ILE A 81 1.11 -14.64 10.10
CA ILE A 81 2.24 -13.71 10.00
C ILE A 81 2.55 -13.06 11.35
N ARG A 82 3.80 -12.61 11.55
CA ARG A 82 4.23 -11.79 12.68
C ARG A 82 4.54 -10.34 12.31
N ARG A 83 4.57 -10.00 11.02
CA ARG A 83 4.84 -8.64 10.53
C ARG A 83 3.70 -8.18 9.63
N THR A 84 2.93 -7.22 10.11
CA THR A 84 1.80 -6.62 9.40
C THR A 84 2.25 -5.33 8.71
N PHE A 85 1.32 -4.67 8.01
CA PHE A 85 1.54 -3.34 7.45
C PHE A 85 1.94 -2.32 8.53
N ASN A 86 1.38 -2.46 9.75
CA ASN A 86 1.65 -1.57 10.89
C ASN A 86 2.94 -1.94 11.67
N GLY A 87 3.75 -2.88 11.16
CA GLY A 87 5.00 -3.29 11.80
C GLY A 87 4.95 -4.70 12.42
N ARG A 88 5.82 -4.96 13.40
CA ARG A 88 5.92 -6.28 14.04
C ARG A 88 4.80 -6.44 15.07
N ALA A 89 3.95 -7.44 14.88
CA ALA A 89 2.93 -7.81 15.85
C ALA A 89 3.56 -8.59 17.02
N ARG A 90 3.06 -8.34 18.23
CA ARG A 90 3.47 -9.08 19.44
C ARG A 90 3.04 -10.56 19.39
N ARG A 91 1.97 -10.87 18.67
CA ARG A 91 1.40 -12.22 18.50
C ARG A 91 1.30 -12.57 17.01
N VAL A 92 1.19 -13.86 16.72
CA VAL A 92 0.91 -14.33 15.35
C VAL A 92 -0.50 -13.91 14.97
N VAL A 93 -0.65 -13.24 13.82
CA VAL A 93 -1.92 -12.76 13.30
C VAL A 93 -2.28 -13.53 12.04
N THR A 94 -3.56 -13.92 11.92
CA THR A 94 -4.11 -14.48 10.69
C THR A 94 -4.48 -13.35 9.74
N VAL A 95 -3.94 -13.41 8.52
CA VAL A 95 -4.29 -12.50 7.42
C VAL A 95 -4.82 -13.28 6.24
N TYR A 96 -5.59 -12.61 5.40
CA TYR A 96 -6.09 -13.16 4.15
C TYR A 96 -5.29 -12.62 2.97
N ARG A 97 -4.89 -13.53 2.09
CA ARG A 97 -4.19 -13.23 0.84
C ARG A 97 -5.11 -13.51 -0.34
N TYR A 98 -5.12 -12.60 -1.29
CA TYR A 98 -6.00 -12.61 -2.45
C TYR A 98 -5.16 -12.66 -3.72
N THR A 99 -5.63 -13.36 -4.74
CA THR A 99 -5.07 -13.28 -6.09
C THR A 99 -5.51 -11.98 -6.78
N ALA A 100 -4.92 -11.66 -7.94
CA ALA A 100 -5.32 -10.48 -8.71
C ALA A 100 -6.78 -10.60 -9.18
N GLU A 101 -7.21 -11.79 -9.60
CA GLU A 101 -8.58 -12.07 -10.07
C GLU A 101 -9.60 -11.86 -8.94
N GLN A 102 -9.28 -12.36 -7.74
CA GLN A 102 -10.12 -12.12 -6.55
C GLN A 102 -10.20 -10.63 -6.21
N VAL A 103 -9.11 -9.89 -6.36
CA VAL A 103 -9.13 -8.44 -6.15
C VAL A 103 -10.00 -7.74 -7.20
N ALA A 104 -9.89 -8.11 -8.47
CA ALA A 104 -10.74 -7.57 -9.53
C ALA A 104 -12.24 -7.81 -9.24
N GLN A 105 -12.60 -9.02 -8.78
CA GLN A 105 -13.97 -9.33 -8.34
C GLN A 105 -14.43 -8.43 -7.18
N ILE A 106 -13.59 -8.21 -6.17
CA ILE A 106 -13.91 -7.32 -5.04
C ILE A 106 -14.11 -5.88 -5.52
N VAL A 107 -13.25 -5.41 -6.44
CA VAL A 107 -13.21 -4.04 -6.94
C VAL A 107 -14.39 -3.72 -7.86
N ALA A 108 -14.93 -4.71 -8.57
CA ALA A 108 -16.11 -4.54 -9.43
C ALA A 108 -17.29 -3.90 -8.69
N ASN A 109 -17.54 -4.35 -7.45
CA ASN A 109 -18.64 -3.86 -6.61
C ASN A 109 -18.26 -2.63 -5.76
N TYR A 110 -16.99 -2.24 -5.71
CA TYR A 110 -16.52 -1.14 -4.89
C TYR A 110 -16.79 0.21 -5.55
N LYS A 111 -17.63 1.06 -4.95
CA LYS A 111 -17.95 2.42 -5.44
C LYS A 111 -17.52 3.50 -4.43
N PRO A 112 -16.22 3.86 -4.37
CA PRO A 112 -15.72 4.87 -3.42
C PRO A 112 -16.18 6.29 -3.77
N ARG A 113 -16.41 7.09 -2.74
CA ARG A 113 -16.74 8.53 -2.86
C ARG A 113 -15.47 9.40 -2.95
N LYS A 114 -14.45 9.08 -2.16
CA LYS A 114 -13.17 9.80 -2.09
C LYS A 114 -12.35 9.64 -3.37
N ALA A 115 -11.71 10.71 -3.82
CA ALA A 115 -10.97 10.75 -5.08
C ALA A 115 -9.78 9.78 -5.10
N GLU A 116 -9.02 9.72 -4.00
CA GLU A 116 -7.86 8.84 -3.85
C GLU A 116 -8.26 7.37 -3.98
N TYR A 117 -9.43 7.02 -3.42
CA TYR A 117 -9.94 5.65 -3.49
C TYR A 117 -10.48 5.29 -4.87
N LYS A 118 -10.98 6.27 -5.64
CA LYS A 118 -11.38 6.06 -7.05
C LYS A 118 -10.17 5.75 -7.91
N VAL A 119 -9.05 6.46 -7.70
CA VAL A 119 -7.78 6.21 -8.40
C VAL A 119 -7.27 4.80 -8.07
N ILE A 120 -7.26 4.42 -6.78
CA ILE A 120 -6.89 3.06 -6.35
C ILE A 120 -7.79 2.02 -7.01
N ARG A 121 -9.10 2.23 -7.01
CA ARG A 121 -10.07 1.32 -7.65
C ARG A 121 -9.76 1.15 -9.14
N ALA A 122 -9.55 2.24 -9.87
CA ALA A 122 -9.26 2.20 -11.29
C ALA A 122 -7.95 1.45 -11.58
N ALA A 123 -6.91 1.72 -10.80
CA ALA A 123 -5.63 1.03 -10.93
C ALA A 123 -5.73 -0.48 -10.62
N LEU A 124 -6.47 -0.86 -9.57
CA LEU A 124 -6.69 -2.28 -9.23
C LEU A 124 -7.57 -3.01 -10.25
N ALA A 125 -8.49 -2.31 -10.92
CA ALA A 125 -9.31 -2.90 -11.97
C ALA A 125 -8.52 -3.15 -13.27
N ALA A 126 -7.40 -2.45 -13.47
CA ALA A 126 -6.54 -2.57 -14.64
C ALA A 126 -5.29 -3.44 -14.42
N ALA A 127 -5.13 -4.03 -13.23
CA ALA A 127 -3.93 -4.74 -12.77
C ALA A 127 -4.09 -6.27 -12.81
#